data_AF-A0A9P7BVJ7-F1
#
_entry.id   AF-A0A9P7BVJ7-F1
#
_cell.length_a   1.000
_cell.length_b   1.000
_cell.length_c   1.000
_cell.angle_alpha   90.00
_cell.angle_beta   90.00
_cell.angle_gamma   90.00
#
_symmetry.space_group_name_H-M   'P 1'
#
loop_
_entity.id
_entity.type
_entity.pdbx_description
1 polymer ?
#
loop_
_entity_poly.entity_id
_entity_poly.type
_entity_poly.pdbx_seq_one_letter_code
_entity_poly.pdbx_strand_id
1 'polypeptide(L)'
;MFLTKLVTAGVATLYIIEVVLLAIPTLGAYNIPNINRYFTEQPFRKYLAYYELVISQTAEQSHHLVLLKLFLIQAVKIFGGFNYTLSWIAYFIDVATIFGLLGHFYEMLKEKELAETTIKLIDRQNSKKLQSFMSLELFKSLINPFWKPMDITIHPHITYATSEELKEALDSTNQDFDQPRKLMLDVITNNRKSAGLRPVLIHVHGGAWRAGKKDIFYPYEKLLVSEDDWVIVNIGYRLSPKNAYPTHLIDVKRAIRWTKQNISSFGGDPDFIVLSGDSAGGHLAAMASLTANDPQYQPGFEDVDTSFRAVISVNGALDVASDHHHASYFSLSVANLSKVDMEFLHQHSPASLAKRVDTLVPFLCLAGERDNLVEIDMAKNFKKSYDQGRNPSSCTLVVFPAGHHVSYVTWSPRSLYAGRIIQAWCRQLYKNKLN
;
A
#
# COMPACT_ATOMS: atom_id res chain seq x y z
N MET A 1 -5.44 -25.85 44.59
CA MET A 1 -6.72 -25.10 44.59
C MET A 1 -6.54 -23.60 44.41
N PHE A 2 -5.70 -22.92 45.21
CA PHE A 2 -5.46 -21.47 45.08
C PHE A 2 -4.83 -21.08 43.74
N LEU A 3 -3.75 -21.76 43.33
CA LEU A 3 -3.07 -21.51 42.05
C LEU A 3 -4.01 -21.70 40.85
N THR A 4 -4.84 -22.73 40.87
CA THR A 4 -5.85 -22.99 39.82
C THR A 4 -6.86 -21.85 39.70
N LYS A 5 -7.40 -21.37 40.83
CA LYS A 5 -8.33 -20.23 40.84
C LYS A 5 -7.68 -18.94 40.33
N LEU A 6 -6.41 -18.70 40.68
CA LEU A 6 -5.64 -17.55 40.22
C LEU A 6 -5.42 -17.59 38.70
N VAL A 7 -5.05 -18.76 38.16
CA VAL A 7 -4.89 -18.98 36.71
C VAL A 7 -6.21 -18.75 35.98
N THR A 8 -7.31 -19.34 36.47
CA THR A 8 -8.64 -19.17 35.87
C THR A 8 -9.11 -17.70 35.88
N ALA A 9 -8.89 -16.98 36.99
CA ALA A 9 -9.21 -15.55 37.08
C ALA A 9 -8.37 -14.71 36.11
N GLY A 10 -7.06 -14.97 36.02
CA GLY A 10 -6.18 -14.28 35.08
C GLY A 10 -6.59 -14.46 33.62
N VAL A 11 -6.93 -15.69 33.22
CA VAL A 11 -7.43 -15.99 31.86
C VAL A 11 -8.75 -15.26 31.58
N ALA A 12 -9.67 -15.23 32.55
CA ALA A 12 -10.94 -14.52 32.42
C ALA A 12 -10.74 -13.00 32.24
N THR A 13 -9.85 -12.38 33.02
CA THR A 13 -9.55 -10.95 32.91
C THR A 13 -8.93 -10.60 31.55
N LEU A 14 -7.96 -11.38 31.08
CA LEU A 14 -7.32 -11.16 29.78
C LEU A 14 -8.33 -11.26 28.62
N TYR A 15 -9.24 -12.23 28.69
CA TYR A 15 -10.31 -12.37 27.68
C TYR A 15 -11.24 -11.17 27.64
N ILE A 16 -11.69 -10.66 28.79
CA ILE A 16 -12.54 -9.47 28.86
C ILE A 16 -11.85 -8.26 28.24
N ILE A 17 -10.56 -8.05 28.53
CA ILE A 17 -9.78 -6.94 27.99
C ILE A 17 -9.70 -7.06 26.46
N GLU A 18 -9.39 -8.24 25.92
CA GLU A 18 -9.31 -8.45 24.47
C GLU A 18 -10.66 -8.18 23.78
N VAL A 19 -11.76 -8.73 24.31
CA VAL A 19 -13.10 -8.52 23.73
C VAL A 19 -13.45 -7.04 23.67
N VAL A 20 -13.18 -6.29 24.74
CA VAL A 20 -13.44 -4.84 24.75
C VAL A 20 -12.57 -4.10 23.73
N LEU A 21 -11.27 -4.45 23.65
CA LEU A 21 -10.35 -3.81 22.72
C LEU A 21 -10.69 -4.11 21.25
N LEU A 22 -11.16 -5.31 20.92
CA LEU A 22 -11.56 -5.66 19.55
C LEU A 22 -12.99 -5.27 19.20
N ALA A 23 -13.91 -5.17 20.17
CA ALA A 23 -15.29 -4.77 19.92
C ALA A 23 -15.39 -3.34 19.40
N ILE A 24 -14.62 -2.40 19.97
CA ILE A 24 -14.63 -0.98 19.56
C ILE A 24 -14.31 -0.81 18.07
N PRO A 25 -13.16 -1.28 17.54
CA PRO A 25 -12.84 -1.12 16.13
C PRO A 25 -13.75 -1.96 15.22
N THR A 26 -14.24 -3.12 15.66
CA THR A 26 -15.21 -3.92 14.90
C THR A 26 -16.53 -3.15 14.73
N LEU A 27 -17.08 -2.57 15.80
CA LEU A 27 -18.29 -1.75 15.73
C LEU A 27 -18.07 -0.48 14.91
N GLY A 28 -16.87 0.10 14.98
CA GLY A 28 -16.47 1.22 14.13
C GLY A 28 -16.48 0.87 12.63
N ALA A 29 -16.01 -0.33 12.28
CA ALA A 29 -15.99 -0.83 10.90
C ALA A 29 -17.39 -0.95 10.27
N TYR A 30 -18.42 -1.13 11.09
CA TYR A 30 -19.82 -1.23 10.65
C TYR A 30 -20.45 0.10 10.26
N ASN A 31 -20.01 1.22 10.85
CA ASN A 31 -20.68 2.52 10.77
C ASN A 31 -19.88 3.60 10.01
N ILE A 32 -18.90 3.18 9.20
CA ILE A 32 -17.95 4.06 8.49
C ILE A 32 -18.61 5.27 7.76
N PRO A 33 -19.81 5.18 7.12
CA PRO A 33 -20.33 6.31 6.37
C PRO A 33 -20.69 7.56 7.21
N ASN A 34 -20.99 7.39 8.52
CA ASN A 34 -21.58 8.46 9.34
C ASN A 34 -20.65 9.08 10.38
N ILE A 35 -19.52 8.44 10.72
CA ILE A 35 -18.61 8.95 11.76
C ILE A 35 -17.92 10.25 11.29
N ASN A 36 -17.68 10.41 9.99
CA ASN A 36 -17.05 11.61 9.42
C ASN A 36 -17.88 12.90 9.56
N ARG A 37 -19.21 12.80 9.75
CA ARG A 37 -20.07 13.99 9.89
C ARG A 37 -20.00 14.63 11.28
N TYR A 38 -19.56 13.89 12.30
CA TYR A 38 -19.64 14.34 13.71
C TYR A 38 -18.37 14.98 14.26
N PHE A 39 -17.22 14.88 13.57
CA PHE A 39 -15.93 15.30 14.12
C PHE A 39 -15.14 16.22 13.19
N THR A 40 -15.78 17.31 12.76
CA THR A 40 -15.22 18.34 11.87
C THR A 40 -14.23 19.30 12.54
N GLU A 41 -13.99 19.20 13.85
CA GLU A 41 -13.06 20.08 14.57
C GLU A 41 -11.60 19.60 14.53
N GLN A 42 -10.68 20.54 14.20
CA GLN A 42 -9.25 20.35 13.96
C GLN A 42 -8.45 19.52 15.00
N PRO A 43 -8.66 19.59 16.33
CA PRO A 43 -7.78 18.88 17.28
C PRO A 43 -8.00 17.36 17.30
N PHE A 44 -9.18 16.87 16.90
CA PHE A 44 -9.50 15.43 16.94
C PHE A 44 -9.13 14.68 15.66
N ARG A 45 -8.85 15.38 14.54
CA ARG A 45 -8.58 14.74 13.24
C ARG A 45 -7.36 13.83 13.18
N LYS A 46 -6.27 14.14 13.90
CA LYS A 46 -5.11 13.24 13.96
C LYS A 46 -5.49 11.88 14.58
N TYR A 47 -6.35 11.91 15.60
CA TYR A 47 -6.89 10.71 16.22
C TYR A 47 -7.87 10.00 15.29
N LEU A 48 -8.67 10.75 14.50
CA LEU A 48 -9.57 10.17 13.50
C LEU A 48 -8.82 9.41 12.41
N ALA A 49 -7.77 9.97 11.79
CA ALA A 49 -7.02 9.26 10.75
C ALA A 49 -6.38 7.97 11.29
N TYR A 50 -5.82 8.01 12.51
CA TYR A 50 -5.31 6.81 13.17
C TYR A 50 -6.43 5.80 13.46
N TYR A 51 -7.58 6.27 13.95
CA TYR A 51 -8.75 5.45 14.24
C TYR A 51 -9.33 4.81 12.97
N GLU A 52 -9.41 5.54 11.86
CA GLU A 52 -9.81 5.03 10.54
C GLU A 52 -8.86 3.95 10.04
N LEU A 53 -7.54 4.12 10.23
CA LEU A 53 -6.56 3.08 9.89
C LEU A 53 -6.76 1.82 10.71
N VAL A 54 -7.01 1.95 12.03
CA VAL A 54 -7.25 0.81 12.93
C VAL A 54 -8.54 0.08 12.54
N ILE A 55 -9.61 0.81 12.27
CA ILE A 55 -10.88 0.25 11.81
C ILE A 55 -10.70 -0.45 10.47
N SER A 56 -10.05 0.19 9.51
CA SER A 56 -9.78 -0.37 8.18
C SER A 56 -8.98 -1.66 8.29
N GLN A 57 -7.93 -1.67 9.12
CA GLN A 57 -7.13 -2.87 9.35
C GLN A 57 -7.96 -4.00 9.97
N THR A 58 -8.87 -3.67 10.89
CA THR A 58 -9.79 -4.63 11.51
C THR A 58 -10.74 -5.25 10.48
N ALA A 59 -11.29 -4.43 9.59
CA ALA A 59 -12.16 -4.90 8.50
C ALA A 59 -11.41 -5.81 7.52
N GLU A 60 -10.18 -5.44 7.15
CA GLU A 60 -9.33 -6.21 6.22
C GLU A 60 -8.91 -7.57 6.80
N GLN A 61 -8.64 -7.61 8.11
CA GLN A 61 -8.21 -8.81 8.82
C GLN A 61 -9.35 -9.60 9.46
N SER A 62 -10.59 -9.35 9.02
CA SER A 62 -11.78 -9.90 9.69
C SER A 62 -11.75 -11.42 9.88
N HIS A 63 -11.34 -12.19 8.88
CA HIS A 63 -11.18 -13.63 8.96
C HIS A 63 -10.07 -14.07 9.95
N HIS A 64 -8.92 -13.39 9.97
CA HIS A 64 -7.87 -13.64 10.97
C HIS A 64 -8.39 -13.41 12.38
N LEU A 65 -9.16 -12.34 12.58
CA LEU A 65 -9.74 -11.99 13.87
C LEU A 65 -10.84 -12.98 14.30
N VAL A 66 -11.65 -13.49 13.37
CA VAL A 66 -12.60 -14.57 13.66
C VAL A 66 -11.88 -15.83 14.14
N LEU A 67 -10.81 -16.24 13.45
CA LEU A 67 -10.01 -17.42 13.85
C LEU A 67 -9.38 -17.21 15.22
N LEU A 68 -8.81 -16.03 15.48
CA LEU A 68 -8.24 -15.66 16.78
C LEU A 68 -9.30 -15.73 17.89
N LYS A 69 -10.49 -15.15 17.68
CA LYS A 69 -11.57 -15.15 18.67
C LYS A 69 -12.08 -16.56 18.97
N LEU A 70 -12.27 -17.39 17.96
CA LEU A 70 -12.64 -18.80 18.15
C LEU A 70 -11.58 -19.57 18.96
N PHE A 71 -10.29 -19.32 18.68
CA PHE A 71 -9.19 -19.90 19.46
C PHE A 71 -9.21 -19.43 20.92
N LEU A 72 -9.40 -18.12 21.16
CA LEU A 72 -9.46 -17.54 22.50
C LEU A 72 -10.64 -18.09 23.32
N ILE A 73 -11.83 -18.18 22.72
CA ILE A 73 -13.01 -18.80 23.35
C ILE A 73 -12.68 -20.24 23.78
N GLN A 74 -12.04 -21.02 22.90
CA GLN A 74 -11.66 -22.40 23.20
C GLN A 74 -10.62 -22.47 24.32
N ALA A 75 -9.62 -21.59 24.32
CA ALA A 75 -8.62 -21.50 25.38
C ALA A 75 -9.25 -21.16 26.74
N VAL A 76 -10.11 -20.13 26.80
CA VAL A 76 -10.82 -19.71 28.01
C VAL A 76 -11.70 -20.85 28.56
N LYS A 77 -12.36 -21.59 27.68
CA LYS A 77 -13.14 -22.79 28.03
C LYS A 77 -12.28 -23.87 28.68
N ILE A 78 -11.11 -24.16 28.13
CA ILE A 78 -10.17 -25.19 28.66
C ILE A 78 -9.68 -24.81 30.07
N PHE A 79 -9.39 -23.54 30.32
CA PHE A 79 -8.88 -23.07 31.62
C PHE A 79 -9.98 -22.73 32.64
N GLY A 80 -11.25 -22.98 32.31
CA GLY A 80 -12.40 -22.74 33.18
C GLY A 80 -12.76 -21.26 33.36
N GLY A 81 -12.30 -20.37 32.48
CA GLY A 81 -12.51 -18.92 32.61
C GLY A 81 -13.98 -18.49 32.57
N PHE A 82 -14.88 -19.31 32.00
CA PHE A 82 -16.33 -19.08 32.02
C PHE A 82 -17.02 -19.40 33.36
N ASN A 83 -16.26 -19.63 34.43
CA ASN A 83 -16.82 -19.72 35.79
C ASN A 83 -17.25 -18.36 36.37
N TYR A 84 -17.00 -17.24 35.67
CA TYR A 84 -17.32 -15.88 36.11
C TYR A 84 -18.36 -15.22 35.20
N THR A 85 -19.32 -14.49 35.78
CA THR A 85 -20.42 -13.82 35.07
C THR A 85 -19.94 -12.85 34.00
N LEU A 86 -18.90 -12.06 34.26
CA LEU A 86 -18.35 -11.09 33.30
C LEU A 86 -17.78 -11.77 32.05
N SER A 87 -17.22 -12.98 32.18
CA SER A 87 -16.71 -13.74 31.04
C SER A 87 -17.82 -14.25 30.13
N TRP A 88 -19.00 -14.55 30.66
CA TRP A 88 -20.18 -14.85 29.85
C TRP A 88 -20.69 -13.63 29.08
N ILE A 89 -20.70 -12.45 29.71
CA ILE A 89 -21.07 -11.20 29.02
C ILE A 89 -20.08 -10.93 27.88
N ALA A 90 -18.78 -11.04 28.15
CA ALA A 90 -17.74 -10.90 27.14
C ALA A 90 -17.94 -11.89 25.98
N TYR A 91 -18.29 -13.15 26.26
CA TYR A 91 -18.60 -14.14 25.21
C TYR A 91 -19.74 -13.71 24.29
N PHE A 92 -20.84 -13.17 24.81
CA PHE A 92 -21.95 -12.72 23.95
C PHE A 92 -21.55 -11.53 23.07
N ILE A 93 -20.78 -10.59 23.61
CA ILE A 93 -20.21 -9.48 22.83
C ILE A 93 -19.30 -10.06 21.73
N ASP A 94 -18.45 -11.02 22.08
CA ASP A 94 -17.52 -11.64 21.16
C ASP A 94 -18.23 -12.35 20.00
N VAL A 95 -19.26 -13.15 20.30
CA VAL A 95 -20.13 -13.78 19.29
C VAL A 95 -20.78 -12.73 18.37
N ALA A 96 -21.32 -11.65 18.92
CA ALA A 96 -21.87 -10.56 18.12
C ALA A 96 -20.81 -9.92 17.20
N THR A 97 -19.60 -9.68 17.72
CA THR A 97 -18.48 -9.16 16.92
C THR A 97 -18.02 -10.14 15.84
N ILE A 98 -18.08 -11.47 16.07
CA ILE A 98 -17.77 -12.49 15.07
C ILE A 98 -18.73 -12.42 13.89
N PHE A 99 -20.05 -12.32 14.14
CA PHE A 99 -21.02 -12.08 13.05
C PHE A 99 -20.70 -10.80 12.29
N GLY A 100 -20.22 -9.80 13.04
CA GLY A 100 -19.64 -8.59 12.52
C GLY A 100 -18.53 -8.82 11.47
N LEU A 101 -17.47 -9.48 11.93
CA LEU A 101 -16.31 -9.75 11.10
C LEU A 101 -16.63 -10.66 9.91
N LEU A 102 -17.55 -11.63 10.07
CA LEU A 102 -18.03 -12.47 8.98
C LEU A 102 -18.75 -11.66 7.89
N GLY A 103 -19.47 -10.60 8.25
CA GLY A 103 -20.08 -9.67 7.30
C GLY A 103 -19.03 -8.97 6.42
N HIS A 104 -17.96 -8.44 7.02
CA HIS A 104 -16.83 -7.85 6.29
C HIS A 104 -16.11 -8.87 5.41
N PHE A 105 -15.91 -10.08 5.92
CA PHE A 105 -15.30 -11.16 5.14
C PHE A 105 -16.13 -11.50 3.90
N TYR A 106 -17.45 -11.60 4.06
CA TYR A 106 -18.36 -11.83 2.95
C TYR A 106 -18.34 -10.68 1.92
N GLU A 107 -18.28 -9.43 2.38
CA GLU A 107 -18.14 -8.26 1.50
C GLU A 107 -16.87 -8.34 0.65
N MET A 108 -15.72 -8.68 1.24
CA MET A 108 -14.46 -8.89 0.50
C MET A 108 -14.57 -9.99 -0.56
N LEU A 109 -15.30 -11.08 -0.28
CA LEU A 109 -15.44 -12.18 -1.24
C LEU A 109 -16.21 -11.78 -2.50
N LYS A 110 -17.13 -10.80 -2.41
CA LYS A 110 -17.92 -10.32 -3.56
C LYS A 110 -17.05 -9.62 -4.60
N GLU A 111 -15.91 -9.07 -4.21
CA GLU A 111 -14.98 -8.38 -5.12
C GLU A 111 -14.28 -9.33 -6.09
N LYS A 112 -14.45 -10.65 -5.93
CA LYS A 112 -13.96 -11.65 -6.88
C LYS A 112 -14.47 -11.41 -8.29
N GLU A 113 -15.77 -11.13 -8.44
CA GLU A 113 -16.40 -10.96 -9.76
C GLU A 113 -15.86 -9.74 -10.49
N LEU A 114 -15.63 -8.64 -9.76
CA LEU A 114 -14.94 -7.46 -10.27
C LEU A 114 -13.56 -7.86 -10.80
N ALA A 115 -12.76 -8.55 -10.00
CA ALA A 115 -11.40 -8.91 -10.39
C ALA A 115 -11.37 -9.84 -11.62
N GLU A 116 -12.24 -10.85 -11.67
CA GLU A 116 -12.34 -11.73 -12.84
C GLU A 116 -12.75 -10.96 -14.10
N THR A 117 -13.69 -10.01 -13.98
CA THR A 117 -14.14 -9.18 -15.10
C THR A 117 -13.03 -8.25 -15.57
N THR A 118 -12.35 -7.56 -14.66
CA THR A 118 -11.22 -6.69 -14.96
C THR A 118 -10.07 -7.46 -15.61
N ILE A 119 -9.70 -8.63 -15.09
CA ILE A 119 -8.63 -9.47 -15.67
C ILE A 119 -8.99 -9.90 -17.09
N LYS A 120 -10.25 -10.29 -17.35
CA LYS A 120 -10.73 -10.62 -18.71
C LYS A 120 -10.62 -9.44 -19.68
N LEU A 121 -10.84 -8.22 -19.21
CA LEU A 121 -10.70 -7.02 -20.03
C LEU A 121 -9.23 -6.71 -20.35
N ILE A 122 -8.32 -6.99 -19.42
CA ILE A 122 -6.87 -6.75 -19.55
C ILE A 122 -6.19 -7.82 -20.41
N ASP A 123 -6.39 -9.10 -20.10
CA ASP A 123 -5.77 -10.25 -20.79
C ASP A 123 -6.86 -11.21 -21.30
N ARG A 124 -7.43 -10.88 -22.46
CA ARG A 124 -8.54 -11.62 -23.09
C ARG A 124 -8.20 -13.09 -23.35
N GLN A 125 -6.93 -13.41 -23.60
CA GLN A 125 -6.49 -14.75 -24.00
C GLN A 125 -6.13 -15.67 -22.82
N ASN A 126 -5.87 -15.12 -21.63
CA ASN A 126 -5.32 -15.86 -20.49
C ASN A 126 -6.18 -15.79 -19.21
N SER A 127 -7.48 -15.54 -19.35
CA SER A 127 -8.42 -15.45 -18.22
C SER A 127 -8.76 -16.81 -17.59
N LYS A 128 -7.78 -17.44 -16.92
CA LYS A 128 -8.09 -18.54 -15.99
C LYS A 128 -8.99 -17.98 -14.88
N LYS A 129 -10.09 -18.68 -14.56
CA LYS A 129 -10.93 -18.33 -13.39
C LYS A 129 -10.05 -18.23 -12.15
N LEU A 130 -10.27 -17.22 -11.33
CA LEU A 130 -9.54 -17.10 -10.07
C LEU A 130 -9.89 -18.29 -9.18
N GLN A 131 -8.87 -18.92 -8.60
CA GLN A 131 -9.07 -20.06 -7.71
C GLN A 131 -10.08 -19.71 -6.61
N SER A 132 -10.88 -20.71 -6.20
CA SER A 132 -11.74 -20.54 -5.04
C SER A 132 -10.89 -20.31 -3.79
N PHE A 133 -11.40 -19.50 -2.85
CA PHE A 133 -10.78 -19.27 -1.54
C PHE A 133 -10.52 -20.57 -0.76
N MET A 134 -11.21 -21.66 -1.11
CA MET A 134 -11.03 -22.99 -0.51
C MET A 134 -9.86 -23.80 -1.09
N SER A 135 -9.06 -23.26 -2.01
CA SER A 135 -7.83 -23.95 -2.42
C SER A 135 -6.82 -23.95 -1.25
N LEU A 136 -6.17 -25.07 -0.99
CA LEU A 136 -5.31 -25.25 0.18
C LEU A 136 -4.16 -24.23 0.23
N GLU A 137 -3.58 -23.89 -0.93
CA GLU A 137 -2.50 -22.91 -1.02
C GLU A 137 -2.97 -21.49 -0.74
N LEU A 138 -4.16 -21.12 -1.22
CA LEU A 138 -4.72 -19.81 -0.94
C LEU A 138 -5.21 -19.71 0.51
N PHE A 139 -5.78 -20.79 1.05
CA PHE A 139 -6.17 -20.85 2.45
C PHE A 139 -4.97 -20.66 3.39
N LYS A 140 -3.80 -21.25 3.09
CA LYS A 140 -2.58 -21.04 3.88
C LYS A 140 -2.13 -19.57 3.91
N SER A 141 -2.19 -18.86 2.78
CA SER A 141 -1.84 -17.44 2.75
C SER A 141 -2.89 -16.56 3.44
N LEU A 142 -4.16 -16.98 3.43
CA LEU A 142 -5.25 -16.31 4.14
C LEU A 142 -5.32 -16.62 5.63
N ILE A 143 -4.60 -17.61 6.17
CA ILE A 143 -4.49 -17.82 7.63
C ILE A 143 -3.34 -17.01 8.24
N ASN A 144 -2.28 -16.76 7.46
CA ASN A 144 -1.15 -15.97 7.91
C ASN A 144 -1.16 -14.58 7.23
N PRO A 145 -1.54 -13.50 7.93
CA PRO A 145 -1.65 -12.16 7.33
C PRO A 145 -0.33 -11.65 6.75
N PHE A 146 0.80 -12.22 7.20
CA PHE A 146 2.16 -11.87 6.79
C PHE A 146 2.83 -12.99 5.97
N TRP A 147 2.06 -13.92 5.41
CA TRP A 147 2.58 -15.03 4.60
C TRP A 147 3.57 -14.54 3.53
N LYS A 148 4.64 -15.30 3.34
CA LYS A 148 5.66 -15.08 2.30
C LYS A 148 5.93 -16.41 1.57
N PRO A 149 6.21 -16.39 0.26
CA PRO A 149 6.63 -17.58 -0.48
C PRO A 149 8.02 -18.06 0.01
N MET A 150 8.30 -19.37 -0.08
CA MET A 150 9.55 -19.95 0.45
C MET A 150 10.77 -19.76 -0.46
N ASP A 151 10.59 -19.70 -1.78
CA ASP A 151 11.69 -19.70 -2.76
C ASP A 151 12.14 -18.29 -3.16
N ILE A 152 12.15 -17.36 -2.22
CA ILE A 152 12.60 -15.98 -2.45
C ILE A 152 13.90 -15.69 -1.71
N THR A 153 14.74 -14.87 -2.32
CA THR A 153 15.91 -14.26 -1.68
C THR A 153 15.69 -12.76 -1.57
N ILE A 154 15.94 -12.23 -0.37
CA ILE A 154 15.92 -10.79 -0.10
C ILE A 154 17.38 -10.35 0.07
N HIS A 155 17.80 -9.34 -0.69
CA HIS A 155 19.08 -8.64 -0.56
C HIS A 155 18.81 -7.29 0.10
N PRO A 156 18.91 -7.18 1.44
CA PRO A 156 18.42 -6.02 2.14
C PRO A 156 19.48 -4.92 2.29
N HIS A 157 19.01 -3.70 2.59
CA HIS A 157 19.82 -2.57 3.06
C HIS A 157 20.92 -2.12 2.09
N ILE A 158 20.63 -2.16 0.79
CA ILE A 158 21.53 -1.65 -0.24
C ILE A 158 21.36 -0.13 -0.33
N THR A 159 22.43 0.63 -0.16
CA THR A 159 22.39 2.08 -0.39
C THR A 159 22.31 2.39 -1.87
N TYR A 160 21.36 3.24 -2.27
CA TYR A 160 21.21 3.70 -3.66
C TYR A 160 21.76 5.12 -3.88
N ALA A 161 22.09 5.80 -2.78
CA ALA A 161 22.69 7.12 -2.79
C ALA A 161 24.21 7.04 -2.79
N THR A 162 24.87 8.04 -3.39
CA THR A 162 26.32 8.20 -3.34
C THR A 162 26.76 8.66 -1.95
N SER A 163 28.07 8.62 -1.68
CA SER A 163 28.63 9.10 -0.40
C SER A 163 28.32 10.58 -0.18
N GLU A 164 28.35 11.38 -1.25
CA GLU A 164 28.04 12.80 -1.24
C GLU A 164 26.55 13.04 -0.92
N GLU A 165 25.65 12.28 -1.54
CA GLU A 165 24.21 12.36 -1.30
C GLU A 165 23.82 11.92 0.13
N LEU A 166 24.51 10.90 0.67
CA LEU A 166 24.33 10.48 2.07
C LEU A 166 24.81 11.57 3.03
N LYS A 167 25.92 12.23 2.72
CA LYS A 167 26.44 13.36 3.50
C LYS A 167 25.48 14.55 3.45
N GLU A 168 25.00 14.90 2.26
CA GLU A 168 23.99 15.95 2.04
C GLU A 168 22.75 15.68 2.90
N ALA A 169 22.24 14.44 2.89
CA ALA A 169 21.09 14.03 3.69
C ALA A 169 21.33 14.14 5.21
N LEU A 170 22.55 13.86 5.67
CA LEU A 170 22.90 13.98 7.09
C LEU A 170 22.99 15.45 7.51
N ASP A 171 23.64 16.27 6.69
CA ASP A 171 23.84 17.69 6.95
C ASP A 171 22.50 18.46 6.91
N SER A 172 21.62 18.15 5.95
CA SER A 172 20.31 18.79 5.81
C SER A 172 19.33 18.48 6.95
N THR A 173 19.60 17.44 7.75
CA THR A 173 18.70 16.94 8.78
C THR A 173 19.20 17.18 10.20
N ASN A 174 20.17 18.09 10.35
CA ASN A 174 20.83 18.39 11.62
C ASN A 174 21.39 17.11 12.29
N GLN A 175 22.11 16.30 11.50
CA GLN A 175 22.77 15.06 11.93
C GLN A 175 21.80 13.95 12.37
N ASP A 176 20.59 13.89 11.80
CA ASP A 176 19.69 12.75 12.01
C ASP A 176 20.13 11.54 11.18
N PHE A 177 20.85 10.62 11.81
CA PHE A 177 21.36 9.40 11.18
C PHE A 177 20.29 8.46 10.62
N ASP A 178 19.01 8.62 11.00
CA ASP A 178 17.95 7.80 10.43
C ASP A 178 17.56 8.22 9.00
N GLN A 179 17.75 9.49 8.61
CA GLN A 179 17.40 9.95 7.26
C GLN A 179 18.33 9.38 6.18
N PRO A 180 19.68 9.36 6.34
CA PRO A 180 20.55 8.66 5.40
C PRO A 180 20.21 7.17 5.27
N ARG A 181 19.80 6.49 6.35
CA ARG A 181 19.33 5.09 6.28
C ARG A 181 18.04 4.90 5.48
N LYS A 182 17.27 5.98 5.26
CA LYS A 182 16.13 5.93 4.35
C LYS A 182 16.56 5.87 2.88
N LEU A 183 17.80 6.23 2.54
CA LEU A 183 18.36 6.11 1.19
C LEU A 183 18.84 4.68 0.87
N MET A 184 18.07 3.69 1.31
CA MET A 184 18.34 2.28 1.13
C MET A 184 17.17 1.61 0.40
N LEU A 185 17.47 0.50 -0.28
CA LEU A 185 16.50 -0.37 -0.92
C LEU A 185 16.78 -1.84 -0.59
N ASP A 186 15.76 -2.67 -0.82
CA ASP A 186 15.87 -4.12 -0.79
C ASP A 186 15.57 -4.66 -2.19
N VAL A 187 16.40 -5.59 -2.69
CA VAL A 187 16.13 -6.32 -3.92
C VAL A 187 15.60 -7.71 -3.55
N ILE A 188 14.43 -8.06 -4.07
CA ILE A 188 13.76 -9.34 -3.82
C ILE A 188 13.69 -10.10 -5.13
N THR A 189 14.24 -11.30 -5.12
CA THR A 189 14.29 -12.18 -6.30
C THR A 189 13.73 -13.56 -5.97
N ASN A 190 13.32 -14.28 -7.01
CA ASN A 190 13.05 -15.70 -6.91
C ASN A 190 14.34 -16.50 -7.18
N ASN A 191 14.50 -17.64 -6.51
CA ASN A 191 15.64 -18.55 -6.64
C ASN A 191 15.61 -19.43 -7.89
N ARG A 192 14.54 -19.35 -8.70
CA ARG A 192 14.43 -20.06 -9.99
C ARG A 192 15.53 -19.59 -10.95
N LYS A 193 16.14 -20.54 -11.67
CA LYS A 193 17.04 -20.23 -12.78
C LYS A 193 16.22 -19.57 -13.89
N SER A 194 16.59 -18.33 -14.25
CA SER A 194 15.98 -17.61 -15.35
C SER A 194 16.85 -17.69 -16.61
N ALA A 195 16.22 -17.74 -17.78
CA ALA A 195 16.92 -17.81 -19.07
C ALA A 195 17.42 -16.44 -19.57
N GLY A 196 17.08 -15.35 -18.88
CA GLY A 196 17.46 -13.98 -19.24
C GLY A 196 17.17 -13.00 -18.11
N LEU A 197 17.27 -11.70 -18.43
CA LEU A 197 16.90 -10.63 -17.50
C LEU A 197 15.37 -10.56 -17.32
N ARG A 198 14.95 -10.24 -16.11
CA ARG A 198 13.56 -10.29 -15.64
C ARG A 198 12.96 -8.90 -15.49
N PRO A 199 11.66 -8.70 -15.77
CA PRO A 199 11.02 -7.40 -15.55
C PRO A 199 11.14 -6.96 -14.08
N VAL A 200 11.29 -5.65 -13.87
CA VAL A 200 11.55 -5.06 -12.56
C VAL A 200 10.34 -4.25 -12.09
N LEU A 201 9.92 -4.46 -10.85
CA LEU A 201 8.98 -3.58 -10.15
C LEU A 201 9.73 -2.81 -9.06
N ILE A 202 9.80 -1.49 -9.16
CA ILE A 202 10.26 -0.64 -8.05
C ILE A 202 9.02 -0.23 -7.26
N HIS A 203 9.00 -0.44 -5.94
CA HIS A 203 7.89 -0.04 -5.10
C HIS A 203 8.26 1.10 -4.14
N VAL A 204 7.44 2.15 -4.14
CA VAL A 204 7.53 3.33 -3.28
C VAL A 204 6.45 3.24 -2.21
N HIS A 205 6.85 3.08 -0.95
CA HIS A 205 5.91 2.91 0.16
C HIS A 205 5.09 4.18 0.48
N GLY A 206 3.89 3.99 1.02
CA GLY A 206 3.04 5.04 1.57
C GLY A 206 3.48 5.55 2.95
N GLY A 207 2.56 6.17 3.69
CA GLY A 207 2.84 6.76 5.02
C GLY A 207 2.83 8.28 5.04
N ALA A 208 1.98 8.90 4.21
CA ALA A 208 1.72 10.34 4.20
C ALA A 208 2.99 11.21 4.15
N TRP A 209 4.02 10.76 3.40
CA TRP A 209 5.35 11.38 3.22
C TRP A 209 6.16 11.57 4.51
N ARG A 210 5.64 11.11 5.66
CA ARG A 210 6.15 11.42 7.01
C ARG A 210 6.45 10.17 7.83
N ALA A 211 6.01 9.02 7.36
CA ALA A 211 6.18 7.72 7.99
C ALA A 211 6.36 6.65 6.91
N GLY A 212 6.56 5.41 7.34
CA GLY A 212 6.73 4.26 6.46
C GLY A 212 8.16 3.78 6.34
N LYS A 213 8.29 2.62 5.69
CA LYS A 213 9.55 1.91 5.46
C LYS A 213 9.40 0.92 4.31
N LYS A 214 10.52 0.65 3.63
CA LYS A 214 10.64 -0.31 2.52
C LYS A 214 10.37 -1.77 2.90
N ASP A 215 10.45 -2.11 4.18
CA ASP A 215 10.40 -3.51 4.64
C ASP A 215 9.01 -4.16 4.49
N ILE A 216 7.99 -3.39 4.10
CA ILE A 216 6.67 -3.92 3.81
C ILE A 216 6.76 -4.71 2.52
N PHE A 217 6.36 -5.99 2.58
CA PHE A 217 6.34 -6.87 1.42
C PHE A 217 4.88 -7.19 1.09
N TYR A 218 4.37 -6.52 0.05
CA TYR A 218 2.95 -6.47 -0.25
C TYR A 218 2.46 -7.77 -0.92
N PRO A 219 1.17 -8.14 -0.79
CA PRO A 219 0.60 -9.32 -1.44
C PRO A 219 0.83 -9.38 -2.96
N TYR A 220 0.72 -8.27 -3.67
CA TYR A 220 0.93 -8.24 -5.12
C TYR A 220 2.42 -8.43 -5.51
N GLU A 221 3.36 -7.92 -4.70
CA GLU A 221 4.80 -8.15 -4.90
C GLU A 221 5.13 -9.64 -4.75
N LYS A 222 4.56 -10.29 -3.72
CA LYS A 222 4.70 -11.73 -3.49
C LYS A 222 4.26 -12.52 -4.71
N LEU A 223 3.09 -12.21 -5.26
CA LEU A 223 2.56 -12.88 -6.45
C LEU A 223 3.48 -12.69 -7.66
N LEU A 224 3.95 -11.47 -7.91
CA LEU A 224 4.83 -11.14 -9.04
C LEU A 224 6.18 -11.88 -8.95
N VAL A 225 6.84 -11.86 -7.78
CA VAL A 225 8.14 -12.56 -7.64
C VAL A 225 7.98 -14.08 -7.63
N SER A 226 6.98 -14.62 -6.93
CA SER A 226 6.87 -16.08 -6.77
C SER A 226 6.30 -16.77 -8.00
N GLU A 227 5.36 -16.15 -8.70
CA GLU A 227 4.66 -16.78 -9.81
C GLU A 227 5.18 -16.31 -11.17
N ASP A 228 5.54 -15.03 -11.31
CA ASP A 228 5.90 -14.42 -12.60
C ASP A 228 7.39 -14.11 -12.80
N ASP A 229 8.21 -14.43 -11.79
CA ASP A 229 9.66 -14.24 -11.86
C ASP A 229 10.05 -12.76 -12.06
N TRP A 230 9.29 -11.83 -11.48
CA TRP A 230 9.67 -10.41 -11.43
C TRP A 230 10.75 -10.18 -10.37
N VAL A 231 11.62 -9.19 -10.62
CA VAL A 231 12.53 -8.66 -9.60
C VAL A 231 11.84 -7.47 -8.93
N ILE A 232 11.73 -7.50 -7.60
CA ILE A 232 11.10 -6.42 -6.83
C ILE A 232 12.19 -5.59 -6.17
N VAL A 233 12.04 -4.26 -6.19
CA VAL A 233 12.94 -3.30 -5.57
C VAL A 233 12.13 -2.40 -4.64
N ASN A 234 12.16 -2.65 -3.34
CA ASN A 234 11.44 -1.84 -2.36
C ASN A 234 12.37 -0.73 -1.85
N ILE A 235 11.97 0.52 -2.02
CA ILE A 235 12.83 1.67 -1.73
C ILE A 235 12.37 2.39 -0.46
N GLY A 236 13.32 2.82 0.36
CA GLY A 236 13.08 3.88 1.33
C GLY A 236 13.28 5.24 0.66
N TYR A 237 12.75 6.29 1.28
CA TYR A 237 13.02 7.68 0.90
C TYR A 237 12.98 8.56 2.15
N ARG A 238 13.68 9.70 2.13
CA ARG A 238 13.72 10.64 3.27
C ARG A 238 12.33 11.20 3.57
N LEU A 239 12.03 11.49 4.84
CA LEU A 239 10.68 11.79 5.30
C LEU A 239 10.51 13.23 5.82
N SER A 240 9.31 13.78 5.65
CA SER A 240 8.89 15.07 6.22
C SER A 240 8.64 14.93 7.73
N PRO A 241 8.77 16.02 8.52
CA PRO A 241 9.13 17.38 8.10
C PRO A 241 10.64 17.61 7.98
N LYS A 242 11.48 16.64 8.37
CA LYS A 242 12.94 16.80 8.36
C LYS A 242 13.48 17.03 6.95
N ASN A 243 12.89 16.37 5.96
CA ASN A 243 13.14 16.59 4.55
C ASN A 243 11.81 16.95 3.88
N ALA A 244 11.66 18.23 3.51
CA ALA A 244 10.46 18.71 2.85
C ALA A 244 10.40 18.23 1.39
N TYR A 245 9.19 18.10 0.86
CA TYR A 245 9.00 17.88 -0.58
C TYR A 245 9.64 19.05 -1.37
N PRO A 246 10.38 18.80 -2.47
CA PRO A 246 10.40 17.61 -3.32
C PRO A 246 11.48 16.56 -3.00
N THR A 247 12.12 16.60 -1.82
CA THR A 247 13.22 15.67 -1.48
C THR A 247 12.86 14.19 -1.68
N HIS A 248 11.63 13.81 -1.31
CA HIS A 248 11.11 12.45 -1.49
C HIS A 248 11.09 12.02 -2.96
N LEU A 249 10.71 12.92 -3.87
CA LEU A 249 10.66 12.65 -5.30
C LEU A 249 12.07 12.51 -5.89
N ILE A 250 13.01 13.34 -5.44
CA ILE A 250 14.42 13.24 -5.83
C ILE A 250 14.99 11.88 -5.41
N ASP A 251 14.68 11.44 -4.18
CA ASP A 251 15.13 10.14 -3.68
C ASP A 251 14.55 8.96 -4.47
N VAL A 252 13.28 9.04 -4.88
CA VAL A 252 12.66 8.05 -5.79
C VAL A 252 13.41 7.98 -7.12
N LYS A 253 13.74 9.15 -7.70
CA LYS A 253 14.52 9.22 -8.95
C LYS A 253 15.95 8.71 -8.79
N ARG A 254 16.61 8.95 -7.65
CA ARG A 254 17.92 8.36 -7.30
C ARG A 254 17.85 6.84 -7.23
N ALA A 255 16.76 6.28 -6.69
CA ALA A 255 16.56 4.83 -6.67
C ALA A 255 16.30 4.25 -8.07
N ILE A 256 15.60 4.98 -8.96
CA ILE A 256 15.45 4.61 -10.37
C ILE A 256 16.83 4.60 -11.07
N ARG A 257 17.64 5.65 -10.89
CA ARG A 257 19.03 5.70 -11.38
C ARG A 257 19.81 4.45 -10.94
N TRP A 258 19.81 4.16 -9.64
CA TRP A 258 20.51 2.99 -9.11
C TRP A 258 20.01 1.69 -9.74
N THR A 259 18.69 1.54 -9.86
CA THR A 259 18.09 0.33 -10.44
C THR A 259 18.56 0.13 -11.87
N LYS A 260 18.50 1.17 -12.72
CA LYS A 260 18.95 1.07 -14.13
C LYS A 260 20.43 0.72 -14.25
N GLN A 261 21.26 1.17 -13.31
CA GLN A 261 22.70 0.91 -13.33
C GLN A 261 23.11 -0.46 -12.77
N ASN A 262 22.31 -1.04 -11.85
CA ASN A 262 22.78 -2.16 -11.02
C ASN A 262 21.89 -3.41 -11.07
N ILE A 263 20.63 -3.30 -11.50
CA ILE A 263 19.65 -4.38 -11.29
C ILE A 263 19.96 -5.65 -12.10
N SER A 264 20.72 -5.54 -13.20
CA SER A 264 21.18 -6.69 -13.97
C SER A 264 22.02 -7.68 -13.16
N SER A 265 22.78 -7.19 -12.16
CA SER A 265 23.55 -8.03 -11.24
C SER A 265 22.65 -8.89 -10.34
N PHE A 266 21.39 -8.49 -10.19
CA PHE A 266 20.34 -9.25 -9.50
C PHE A 266 19.41 -9.97 -10.49
N GLY A 267 19.78 -10.05 -11.78
CA GLY A 267 19.00 -10.68 -12.84
C GLY A 267 17.76 -9.89 -13.26
N GLY A 268 17.68 -8.59 -12.97
CA GLY A 268 16.61 -7.71 -13.44
C GLY A 268 16.98 -6.98 -14.74
N ASP A 269 15.96 -6.62 -15.51
CA ASP A 269 16.04 -5.91 -16.78
C ASP A 269 15.94 -4.40 -16.56
N PRO A 270 17.04 -3.63 -16.74
CA PRO A 270 17.04 -2.18 -16.53
C PRO A 270 16.18 -1.42 -17.56
N ASP A 271 15.87 -2.05 -18.70
CA ASP A 271 15.07 -1.45 -19.77
C ASP A 271 13.56 -1.73 -19.64
N PHE A 272 13.18 -2.53 -18.64
CA PHE A 272 11.79 -2.84 -18.32
C PHE A 272 11.50 -2.70 -16.83
N ILE A 273 11.31 -1.44 -16.43
CA ILE A 273 10.94 -1.05 -15.06
C ILE A 273 9.49 -0.59 -15.03
N VAL A 274 8.72 -1.13 -14.08
CA VAL A 274 7.42 -0.60 -13.65
C VAL A 274 7.60 0.02 -12.28
N LEU A 275 7.13 1.26 -12.10
CA LEU A 275 7.14 1.93 -10.80
C LEU A 275 5.77 1.75 -10.14
N SER A 276 5.72 1.23 -8.93
CA SER A 276 4.50 1.16 -8.13
C SER A 276 4.60 2.01 -6.88
N GLY A 277 3.45 2.41 -6.35
CA GLY A 277 3.40 3.08 -5.06
C GLY A 277 2.00 3.08 -4.46
N ASP A 278 1.94 3.14 -3.13
CA ASP A 278 0.69 3.20 -2.38
C ASP A 278 0.54 4.54 -1.65
N SER A 279 -0.68 5.08 -1.54
CA SER A 279 -0.93 6.31 -0.77
C SER A 279 0.00 7.47 -1.21
N ALA A 280 0.83 8.00 -0.30
CA ALA A 280 1.89 8.96 -0.61
C ALA A 280 2.94 8.45 -1.62
N GLY A 281 3.27 7.16 -1.59
CA GLY A 281 4.14 6.53 -2.58
C GLY A 281 3.50 6.47 -3.97
N GLY A 282 2.17 6.35 -4.04
CA GLY A 282 1.41 6.45 -5.30
C GLY A 282 1.49 7.86 -5.91
N HIS A 283 1.47 8.90 -5.07
CA HIS A 283 1.77 10.27 -5.50
C HIS A 283 3.20 10.39 -6.06
N LEU A 284 4.20 9.89 -5.33
CA LEU A 284 5.60 9.96 -5.74
C LEU A 284 5.87 9.18 -7.03
N ALA A 285 5.27 7.99 -7.19
CA ALA A 285 5.38 7.19 -8.39
C ALA A 285 4.75 7.89 -9.61
N ALA A 286 3.58 8.50 -9.43
CA ALA A 286 2.94 9.30 -10.46
C ALA A 286 3.80 10.53 -10.83
N MET A 287 4.26 11.29 -9.84
CA MET A 287 5.13 12.45 -10.05
C MET A 287 6.43 12.10 -10.75
N ALA A 288 7.06 10.97 -10.40
CA ALA A 288 8.29 10.50 -11.07
C ALA A 288 8.06 10.22 -12.56
N SER A 289 6.88 9.68 -12.93
CA SER A 289 6.52 9.48 -14.34
C SER A 289 6.26 10.79 -15.09
N LEU A 290 5.56 11.73 -14.45
CA LEU A 290 5.14 13.00 -15.05
C LEU A 290 6.28 14.02 -15.12
N THR A 291 7.37 13.76 -14.43
CA THR A 291 8.57 14.60 -14.41
C THR A 291 9.80 13.82 -14.87
N ALA A 292 9.65 12.72 -15.61
CA ALA A 292 10.77 11.92 -16.08
C ALA A 292 11.81 12.81 -16.79
N ASN A 293 13.09 12.66 -16.43
CA ASN A 293 14.22 13.46 -16.96
C ASN A 293 14.16 14.97 -16.72
N ASP A 294 13.24 15.46 -15.88
CA ASP A 294 13.22 16.86 -15.46
C ASP A 294 14.42 17.14 -14.52
N PRO A 295 15.35 18.04 -14.91
CA PRO A 295 16.55 18.35 -14.14
C PRO A 295 16.25 18.99 -12.79
N GLN A 296 15.10 19.66 -12.62
CA GLN A 296 14.69 20.25 -11.34
C GLN A 296 14.62 19.20 -10.22
N TYR A 297 14.27 17.97 -10.58
CA TYR A 297 14.14 16.86 -9.63
C TYR A 297 15.29 15.83 -9.76
N GLN A 298 16.39 16.19 -10.43
CA GLN A 298 17.58 15.35 -10.58
C GLN A 298 18.90 16.08 -10.26
N PRO A 299 18.96 16.86 -9.15
CA PRO A 299 20.16 17.63 -8.85
C PRO A 299 21.37 16.70 -8.68
N GLY A 300 22.42 16.94 -9.47
CA GLY A 300 23.67 16.17 -9.48
C GLY A 300 23.63 14.86 -10.29
N PHE A 301 22.54 14.58 -11.01
CA PHE A 301 22.42 13.45 -11.93
C PHE A 301 21.46 13.77 -13.08
N GLU A 302 21.52 15.02 -13.58
CA GLU A 302 20.65 15.57 -14.61
C GLU A 302 20.71 14.79 -15.93
N ASP A 303 21.90 14.30 -16.28
CA ASP A 303 22.15 13.54 -17.52
C ASP A 303 21.68 12.07 -17.46
N VAL A 304 21.19 11.61 -16.30
CA VAL A 304 20.72 10.23 -16.14
C VAL A 304 19.27 10.09 -16.60
N ASP A 305 19.03 9.12 -17.47
CA ASP A 305 17.68 8.74 -17.87
C ASP A 305 16.92 8.04 -16.74
N THR A 306 15.93 8.73 -16.18
CA THR A 306 14.99 8.24 -15.15
C THR A 306 13.64 7.81 -15.72
N SER A 307 13.50 7.69 -17.04
CA SER A 307 12.29 7.14 -17.65
C SER A 307 12.12 5.64 -17.37
N PHE A 308 10.87 5.18 -17.35
CA PHE A 308 10.48 3.79 -17.11
C PHE A 308 9.17 3.47 -17.83
N ARG A 309 8.74 2.20 -17.84
CA ARG A 309 7.72 1.70 -18.76
C ARG A 309 6.29 1.97 -18.35
N ALA A 310 6.00 2.03 -17.06
CA ALA A 310 4.62 2.11 -16.57
C ALA A 310 4.54 2.43 -15.07
N VAL A 311 3.36 2.90 -14.62
CA VAL A 311 3.05 3.18 -13.20
C VAL A 311 1.89 2.32 -12.68
N ILE A 312 2.00 1.85 -11.44
CA ILE A 312 0.89 1.30 -10.65
C ILE A 312 0.68 2.15 -9.40
N SER A 313 -0.50 2.76 -9.25
CA SER A 313 -0.89 3.48 -8.03
C SER A 313 -1.96 2.69 -7.29
N VAL A 314 -1.75 2.43 -6.00
CA VAL A 314 -2.73 1.78 -5.12
C VAL A 314 -3.19 2.76 -4.05
N ASN A 315 -4.44 3.22 -4.13
CA ASN A 315 -5.01 4.28 -3.29
C ASN A 315 -4.09 5.51 -3.18
N GLY A 316 -3.49 5.92 -4.31
CA GLY A 316 -2.49 6.99 -4.32
C GLY A 316 -3.09 8.39 -4.24
N ALA A 317 -2.40 9.31 -3.57
CA ALA A 317 -2.79 10.72 -3.46
C ALA A 317 -2.55 11.47 -4.79
N LEU A 318 -3.39 11.20 -5.79
CA LEU A 318 -3.19 11.64 -7.17
C LEU A 318 -3.71 13.06 -7.45
N ASP A 319 -4.37 13.69 -6.48
CA ASP A 319 -4.79 15.08 -6.60
C ASP A 319 -4.66 15.85 -5.27
N VAL A 320 -3.45 16.27 -4.90
CA VAL A 320 -3.20 16.98 -3.62
C VAL A 320 -3.85 18.37 -3.54
N ALA A 321 -4.45 18.84 -4.64
CA ALA A 321 -5.19 20.09 -4.73
C ALA A 321 -6.72 19.88 -4.67
N SER A 322 -7.20 18.66 -4.45
CA SER A 322 -8.63 18.29 -4.57
C SER A 322 -9.54 19.10 -3.66
N ASP A 323 -9.10 19.36 -2.44
CA ASP A 323 -9.82 20.15 -1.45
C ASP A 323 -8.86 20.86 -0.47
N HIS A 324 -9.43 21.69 0.38
CA HIS A 324 -8.68 22.50 1.34
C HIS A 324 -7.87 21.67 2.36
N HIS A 325 -8.34 20.49 2.76
CA HIS A 325 -7.64 19.65 3.73
C HIS A 325 -6.39 19.02 3.13
N HIS A 326 -6.52 18.42 1.95
CA HIS A 326 -5.37 17.85 1.23
C HIS A 326 -4.36 18.94 0.86
N ALA A 327 -4.86 20.08 0.36
CA ALA A 327 -4.04 21.24 0.03
C ALA A 327 -3.26 21.77 1.26
N SER A 328 -3.93 21.88 2.41
CA SER A 328 -3.32 22.32 3.66
C SER A 328 -2.31 21.32 4.20
N TYR A 329 -2.65 20.02 4.20
CA TYR A 329 -1.74 18.99 4.67
C TYR A 329 -0.47 18.93 3.82
N PHE A 330 -0.61 18.90 2.49
CA PHE A 330 0.54 18.83 1.60
C PHE A 330 1.40 20.10 1.70
N SER A 331 0.82 21.29 1.60
CA SER A 331 1.57 22.56 1.67
C SER A 331 2.31 22.71 3.00
N LEU A 332 1.61 22.55 4.12
CA LEU A 332 2.14 22.89 5.44
C LEU A 332 2.96 21.76 6.06
N SER A 333 2.50 20.51 5.94
CA SER A 333 3.10 19.37 6.64
C SER A 333 4.07 18.55 5.80
N VAL A 334 3.97 18.61 4.47
CA VAL A 334 4.80 17.81 3.54
C VAL A 334 5.85 18.69 2.88
N ALA A 335 5.43 19.82 2.29
CA ALA A 335 6.31 20.80 1.64
C ALA A 335 6.85 21.87 2.59
N ASN A 336 6.39 21.91 3.85
CA ASN A 336 6.85 22.86 4.88
C ASN A 336 6.72 24.34 4.47
N LEU A 337 5.68 24.68 3.71
CA LEU A 337 5.34 26.05 3.33
C LEU A 337 4.68 26.79 4.50
N SER A 338 4.80 28.11 4.54
CA SER A 338 4.18 28.92 5.60
C SER A 338 2.66 29.06 5.46
N LYS A 339 2.12 28.81 4.27
CA LYS A 339 0.69 28.90 3.93
C LYS A 339 0.34 27.90 2.83
N VAL A 340 -0.95 27.68 2.63
CA VAL A 340 -1.46 26.95 1.46
C VAL A 340 -1.11 27.74 0.19
N ASP A 341 -0.48 27.06 -0.76
CA ASP A 341 -0.10 27.62 -2.05
C ASP A 341 -0.67 26.76 -3.17
N MET A 342 -1.75 27.22 -3.80
CA MET A 342 -2.43 26.47 -4.86
C MET A 342 -1.60 26.40 -6.15
N GLU A 343 -0.78 27.40 -6.44
CA GLU A 343 0.10 27.35 -7.62
C GLU A 343 1.14 26.26 -7.45
N PHE A 344 1.77 26.20 -6.28
CA PHE A 344 2.65 25.10 -5.90
C PHE A 344 1.92 23.75 -5.98
N LEU A 345 0.71 23.63 -5.44
CA LEU A 345 -0.03 22.37 -5.48
C LEU A 345 -0.39 21.93 -6.90
N HIS A 346 -0.75 22.85 -7.79
CA HIS A 346 -1.01 22.51 -9.19
C HIS A 346 0.24 22.05 -9.95
N GLN A 347 1.43 22.49 -9.54
CA GLN A 347 2.70 22.02 -10.09
C GLN A 347 3.13 20.66 -9.51
N HIS A 348 2.54 20.22 -8.40
CA HIS A 348 2.93 18.98 -7.70
C HIS A 348 1.77 18.01 -7.46
N SER A 349 0.64 18.24 -8.13
CA SER A 349 -0.53 17.36 -8.16
C SER A 349 -0.52 16.57 -9.46
N PRO A 350 -0.45 15.23 -9.42
CA PRO A 350 -0.47 14.40 -10.62
C PRO A 350 -1.66 14.69 -11.55
N ALA A 351 -2.86 14.92 -10.99
CA ALA A 351 -4.05 15.25 -11.77
C ALA A 351 -3.90 16.58 -12.53
N SER A 352 -3.21 17.56 -11.95
CA SER A 352 -2.95 18.84 -12.61
C SER A 352 -1.88 18.72 -13.71
N LEU A 353 -0.81 17.95 -13.45
CA LEU A 353 0.32 17.78 -14.35
C LEU A 353 0.02 16.88 -15.55
N ALA A 354 -0.78 15.83 -15.39
CA ALA A 354 -1.08 14.87 -16.46
C ALA A 354 -1.63 15.51 -17.75
N LYS A 355 -2.27 16.69 -17.65
CA LYS A 355 -2.77 17.45 -18.80
C LYS A 355 -1.68 18.20 -19.59
N ARG A 356 -0.54 18.46 -18.95
CA ARG A 356 0.45 19.44 -19.42
C ARG A 356 1.72 18.80 -19.96
N VAL A 357 1.99 17.56 -19.56
CA VAL A 357 3.19 16.82 -19.97
C VAL A 357 3.01 16.20 -21.36
N ASP A 358 4.11 16.09 -22.10
CA ASP A 358 4.08 15.62 -23.48
C ASP A 358 4.23 14.10 -23.59
N THR A 359 4.74 13.44 -22.55
CA THR A 359 4.94 11.99 -22.51
C THR A 359 4.19 11.39 -21.33
N LEU A 360 3.36 10.40 -21.62
CA LEU A 360 2.61 9.62 -20.65
C LEU A 360 2.91 8.13 -20.85
N VAL A 361 2.97 7.36 -19.77
CA VAL A 361 3.21 5.92 -19.79
C VAL A 361 1.94 5.13 -19.43
N PRO A 362 1.83 3.84 -19.72
CA PRO A 362 0.73 3.03 -19.20
C PRO A 362 0.59 3.18 -17.68
N PHE A 363 -0.62 3.42 -17.20
CA PHE A 363 -0.91 3.72 -15.80
C PHE A 363 -2.06 2.84 -15.30
N LEU A 364 -1.85 2.11 -14.21
CA LEU A 364 -2.88 1.36 -13.50
C LEU A 364 -3.17 2.04 -12.16
N CYS A 365 -4.42 2.45 -11.95
CA CYS A 365 -4.89 3.07 -10.71
C CYS A 365 -5.89 2.13 -10.03
N LEU A 366 -5.59 1.71 -8.81
CA LEU A 366 -6.52 1.02 -7.93
C LEU A 366 -6.99 2.01 -6.87
N ALA A 367 -8.30 2.11 -6.65
CA ALA A 367 -8.90 2.99 -5.65
C ALA A 367 -9.98 2.25 -4.85
N GLY A 368 -10.10 2.56 -3.56
CA GLY A 368 -11.17 2.08 -2.70
C GLY A 368 -12.37 3.03 -2.71
N GLU A 369 -13.59 2.49 -2.80
CA GLU A 369 -14.82 3.30 -2.71
C GLU A 369 -15.04 3.94 -1.34
N ARG A 370 -14.56 3.30 -0.26
CA ARG A 370 -14.67 3.76 1.14
C ARG A 370 -13.34 4.29 1.67
N ASP A 371 -12.46 4.74 0.79
CA ASP A 371 -11.22 5.40 1.20
C ASP A 371 -11.52 6.86 1.60
N ASN A 372 -11.44 7.15 2.90
CA ASN A 372 -11.66 8.49 3.46
C ASN A 372 -10.36 9.29 3.61
N LEU A 373 -9.19 8.65 3.41
CA LEU A 373 -7.89 9.32 3.53
C LEU A 373 -7.38 9.79 2.17
N VAL A 374 -7.63 9.00 1.13
CA VAL A 374 -7.37 9.33 -0.26
C VAL A 374 -8.64 9.01 -1.03
N GLU A 375 -9.50 10.01 -1.10
CA GLU A 375 -10.84 9.85 -1.65
C GLU A 375 -10.79 9.40 -3.12
N ILE A 376 -11.74 8.54 -3.49
CA ILE A 376 -11.86 7.98 -4.84
C ILE A 376 -11.89 9.06 -5.94
N ASP A 377 -12.38 10.25 -5.63
CA ASP A 377 -12.47 11.35 -6.59
C ASP A 377 -11.08 11.86 -7.01
N MET A 378 -10.04 11.73 -6.18
CA MET A 378 -8.66 11.99 -6.61
C MET A 378 -8.26 11.09 -7.79
N ALA A 379 -8.56 9.79 -7.69
CA ALA A 379 -8.25 8.82 -8.73
C ALA A 379 -9.09 9.07 -10.01
N LYS A 380 -10.38 9.42 -9.86
CA LYS A 380 -11.24 9.79 -10.99
C LYS A 380 -10.78 11.07 -11.68
N ASN A 381 -10.42 12.11 -10.91
CA ASN A 381 -9.91 13.38 -11.43
C ASN A 381 -8.59 13.19 -12.16
N PHE A 382 -7.69 12.37 -11.60
CA PHE A 382 -6.45 11.98 -12.25
C PHE A 382 -6.71 11.25 -13.56
N LYS A 383 -7.54 10.20 -13.56
CA LYS A 383 -7.94 9.44 -14.76
C LYS A 383 -8.49 10.36 -15.85
N LYS A 384 -9.43 11.25 -15.49
CA LYS A 384 -10.00 12.23 -16.42
C LYS A 384 -8.92 13.15 -17.00
N SER A 385 -7.99 13.59 -16.16
CA SER A 385 -6.89 14.46 -16.58
C SER A 385 -5.87 13.75 -17.47
N TYR A 386 -5.62 12.47 -17.21
CA TYR A 386 -4.77 11.60 -18.00
C TYR A 386 -5.33 11.37 -19.40
N ASP A 387 -6.63 11.06 -19.49
CA ASP A 387 -7.33 10.86 -20.76
C ASP A 387 -7.40 12.13 -21.61
N GLN A 388 -7.34 13.29 -20.95
CA GLN A 388 -7.33 14.62 -21.56
C GLN A 388 -5.91 15.16 -21.81
N GLY A 389 -4.87 14.37 -21.55
CA GLY A 389 -3.47 14.74 -21.79
C GLY A 389 -3.18 14.99 -23.28
N ARG A 390 -2.07 15.68 -23.57
CA ARG A 390 -1.68 16.03 -24.95
C ARG A 390 -1.44 14.79 -25.83
N ASN A 391 -0.76 13.79 -25.26
CA ASN A 391 -0.47 12.49 -25.87
C ASN A 391 -0.88 11.37 -24.90
N PRO A 392 -2.17 11.04 -24.79
CA PRO A 392 -2.65 10.13 -23.75
C PRO A 392 -2.14 8.71 -23.98
N SER A 393 -1.53 8.13 -22.94
CA SER A 393 -1.29 6.69 -22.86
C SER A 393 -2.44 6.01 -22.12
N SER A 394 -2.44 4.68 -22.04
CA SER A 394 -3.54 3.96 -21.37
C SER A 394 -3.52 4.23 -19.86
N CYS A 395 -4.64 4.73 -19.34
CA CYS A 395 -4.89 4.79 -17.89
C CYS A 395 -6.06 3.86 -17.56
N THR A 396 -5.83 2.83 -16.75
CA THR A 396 -6.87 1.91 -16.27
C THR A 396 -7.20 2.25 -14.82
N LEU A 397 -8.45 2.58 -14.53
CA LEU A 397 -8.94 2.80 -13.17
C LEU A 397 -9.78 1.59 -12.74
N VAL A 398 -9.42 0.99 -11.62
CA VAL A 398 -10.15 -0.11 -10.99
C VAL A 398 -10.60 0.36 -9.61
N VAL A 399 -11.91 0.40 -9.40
CA VAL A 399 -12.52 0.80 -8.13
C VAL A 399 -12.97 -0.46 -7.40
N PHE A 400 -12.46 -0.67 -6.19
CA PHE A 400 -12.89 -1.77 -5.32
C PHE A 400 -14.09 -1.33 -4.48
N PRO A 401 -15.28 -1.92 -4.68
CA PRO A 401 -16.43 -1.70 -3.81
C PRO A 401 -16.04 -1.99 -2.37
N ALA A 402 -16.47 -1.14 -1.44
CA ALA A 402 -16.11 -1.26 -0.02
C ALA A 402 -14.60 -1.23 0.33
N GLY A 403 -13.71 -1.06 -0.65
CA GLY A 403 -12.28 -0.93 -0.42
C GLY A 403 -11.99 0.31 0.41
N HIS A 404 -11.24 0.14 1.50
CA HIS A 404 -10.73 1.23 2.34
C HIS A 404 -9.24 1.49 2.09
N HIS A 405 -8.66 2.47 2.78
CA HIS A 405 -7.32 2.97 2.48
C HIS A 405 -6.20 1.91 2.54
N VAL A 406 -6.25 0.97 3.48
CA VAL A 406 -5.18 -0.05 3.67
C VAL A 406 -5.53 -1.45 3.13
N SER A 407 -6.46 -1.53 2.19
CA SER A 407 -7.00 -2.78 1.64
C SER A 407 -6.01 -3.68 0.89
N TYR A 408 -4.77 -3.24 0.71
CA TYR A 408 -3.72 -3.92 -0.02
C TYR A 408 -2.54 -4.33 0.84
N VAL A 409 -2.50 -3.95 2.14
CA VAL A 409 -1.30 -4.07 2.98
C VAL A 409 -1.07 -5.50 3.46
N THR A 410 -2.13 -6.18 3.91
CA THR A 410 -2.05 -7.54 4.48
C THR A 410 -2.81 -8.55 3.65
N TRP A 411 -2.47 -9.83 3.77
CA TRP A 411 -3.19 -10.88 3.07
C TRP A 411 -4.66 -10.96 3.48
N SER A 412 -5.53 -10.75 2.50
CA SER A 412 -6.97 -10.93 2.55
C SER A 412 -7.48 -11.38 1.17
N PRO A 413 -8.77 -11.76 1.04
CA PRO A 413 -9.36 -11.98 -0.28
C PRO A 413 -9.25 -10.75 -1.19
N ARG A 414 -9.51 -9.54 -0.66
CA ARG A 414 -9.44 -8.29 -1.42
C ARG A 414 -8.03 -7.98 -1.91
N SER A 415 -7.04 -8.04 -1.03
CA SER A 415 -5.65 -7.79 -1.38
C SER A 415 -5.13 -8.80 -2.41
N LEU A 416 -5.60 -10.06 -2.34
CA LEU A 416 -5.33 -11.07 -3.35
C LEU A 416 -5.93 -10.66 -4.69
N TYR A 417 -7.21 -10.29 -4.73
CA TYR A 417 -7.89 -9.90 -5.97
C TYR A 417 -7.23 -8.67 -6.62
N ALA A 418 -6.89 -7.66 -5.83
CA ALA A 418 -6.07 -6.53 -6.27
C ALA A 418 -4.73 -6.98 -6.83
N GLY A 419 -4.02 -7.86 -6.12
CA GLY A 419 -2.77 -8.42 -6.60
C GLY A 419 -2.88 -9.22 -7.89
N ARG A 420 -3.99 -9.95 -8.11
CA ARG A 420 -4.25 -10.69 -9.34
C ARG A 420 -4.53 -9.79 -10.54
N ILE A 421 -5.23 -8.66 -10.32
CA ILE A 421 -5.41 -7.63 -11.35
C ILE A 421 -4.05 -7.01 -11.72
N ILE A 422 -3.25 -6.61 -10.73
CA ILE A 422 -1.90 -6.08 -10.94
C ILE A 422 -1.04 -7.09 -11.72
N GLN A 423 -1.08 -8.36 -11.31
CA GLN A 423 -0.37 -9.45 -11.97
C GLN A 423 -0.75 -9.59 -13.45
N ALA A 424 -2.05 -9.63 -13.75
CA ALA A 424 -2.55 -9.73 -15.12
C ALA A 424 -2.13 -8.52 -15.97
N TRP A 425 -2.19 -7.32 -15.40
CA TRP A 425 -1.77 -6.09 -16.07
C TRP A 425 -0.27 -6.07 -16.37
N CYS A 426 0.55 -6.43 -15.38
CA CYS A 426 2.00 -6.55 -15.54
C CYS A 426 2.38 -7.59 -16.62
N ARG A 427 1.73 -8.76 -16.63
CA ARG A 427 1.93 -9.78 -17.66
C ARG A 427 1.59 -9.25 -19.05
N GLN A 428 0.44 -8.59 -19.20
CA GLN A 428 0.04 -8.04 -20.49
C GLN A 428 1.01 -6.95 -20.97
N LEU A 429 1.43 -6.06 -20.07
CA LEU A 429 2.41 -5.02 -20.37
C LEU A 429 3.74 -5.62 -20.84
N TYR A 430 4.25 -6.64 -20.16
CA TYR A 430 5.51 -7.29 -20.52
C TYR A 430 5.42 -8.08 -21.83
N LYS A 431 4.29 -8.78 -22.08
CA LYS A 431 4.03 -9.44 -23.38
C LYS A 431 4.11 -8.46 -24.55
N ASN A 432 3.56 -7.25 -24.39
CA ASN A 432 3.60 -6.21 -25.43
C ASN A 432 5.01 -5.68 -25.71
N LYS A 433 6.00 -5.92 -24.84
CA LYS A 433 7.42 -5.60 -25.08
C LYS A 433 8.11 -6.64 -25.96
N LEU A 434 7.70 -7.90 -25.84
CA LEU A 434 8.33 -9.04 -26.50
C LEU A 434 7.84 -9.23 -27.95
N ASN A 435 6.65 -8.71 -28.25
CA ASN A 435 6.08 -8.64 -29.60
C ASN A 435 6.42 -7.29 -30.23
#